data_AF-A0A2H0QZB1-F1
#
_entry.id   AF-A0A2H0QZB1-F1
#
_cell.length_a   1.000
_cell.length_b   1.000
_cell.length_c   1.000
_cell.angle_alpha   90.00
_cell.angle_beta   90.00
_cell.angle_gamma   90.00
#
_symmetry.space_group_name_H-M   'P 1'
#
loop_
_entity.id
_entity.type
_entity.pdbx_description
1 polymer ?
#
loop_
_entity_poly.entity_id
_entity_poly.type
_entity_poly.pdbx_seq_one_letter_code
_entity_poly.pdbx_strand_id
1 'polypeptide(L)'
;MANTTNLAIPLVASNQAQKEVTLNTAIATIDAILNTGVIDRGLNTPPMSPSDGDLYIVGSSPTDDWASNADDIAYYQTTWKFISPNEGMSLWVNDEDISYTWDGTAWVSSVVNALDDLSDVAITSVTENDILQYNGTNFVNQNKIDSLSQIGVNTASDNTNKLSVNSSAVLFNHNGDDSQVKINKNASGDTASHLFQNGFSGRAEFGLIGDDHYQLKVSADGSAWFQSYVVTNSSGNIDFKQDSNFSGSLTCNDNEVIRAKLKDYCETKTAPASSSGSLTLDLENGNVFEVTLTENVTTVNLNNPPASGSGGSFTLILKQDATGGRSFTFPSSVEWSNGVSPTLSTAANAVDILTFLTIDGGTIWYGFLSGVNFS
;
A
#
# COMPACT_ATOMS: atom_id res chain seq x y z
N MET A 1 -36.44 69.41 -41.97
CA MET A 1 -35.03 69.07 -42.28
C MET A 1 -34.93 67.57 -42.22
N ALA A 2 -34.23 66.94 -43.17
CA ALA A 2 -33.98 65.51 -43.09
C ALA A 2 -32.97 65.24 -41.97
N ASN A 3 -33.08 64.08 -41.31
CA ASN A 3 -32.17 63.64 -40.26
C ASN A 3 -31.48 62.34 -40.71
N THR A 4 -30.37 61.97 -40.07
CA THR A 4 -29.79 60.62 -40.20
C THR A 4 -30.72 59.56 -39.60
N THR A 5 -30.51 58.30 -39.95
CA THR A 5 -31.44 57.21 -39.64
C THR A 5 -31.33 56.73 -38.19
N ASN A 6 -30.12 56.62 -37.65
CA ASN A 6 -29.89 55.92 -36.38
C ASN A 6 -29.87 56.88 -35.19
N LEU A 7 -29.13 58.00 -35.28
CA LEU A 7 -28.98 58.99 -34.21
C LEU A 7 -29.81 60.26 -34.43
N ALA A 8 -30.60 60.33 -35.51
CA ALA A 8 -31.45 61.46 -35.85
C ALA A 8 -30.70 62.82 -35.96
N ILE A 9 -29.46 62.80 -36.43
CA ILE A 9 -28.62 64.00 -36.59
C ILE A 9 -29.17 64.86 -37.74
N PRO A 10 -29.43 66.16 -37.54
CA PRO A 10 -29.94 67.04 -38.60
C PRO A 10 -28.98 67.14 -39.80
N LEU A 11 -29.50 66.93 -40.99
CA LEU A 11 -28.77 67.10 -42.25
C LEU A 11 -28.85 68.55 -42.75
N VAL A 12 -27.82 68.96 -43.48
CA VAL A 12 -27.77 70.26 -44.15
C VAL A 12 -28.82 70.32 -45.25
N ALA A 13 -29.58 71.41 -45.29
CA ALA A 13 -30.63 71.63 -46.29
C ALA A 13 -30.05 71.71 -47.73
N SER A 14 -30.86 71.38 -48.72
CA SER A 14 -30.50 71.51 -50.14
C SER A 14 -30.19 72.95 -50.57
N ASN A 15 -29.41 73.13 -51.64
CA ASN A 15 -28.99 74.41 -52.22
C ASN A 15 -27.95 75.19 -51.39
N GLN A 16 -26.98 74.48 -50.80
CA GLN A 16 -25.87 75.08 -50.04
C GLN A 16 -24.56 75.05 -50.85
N ALA A 17 -24.65 75.34 -52.14
CA ALA A 17 -23.52 75.31 -53.08
C ALA A 17 -22.79 73.95 -53.11
N GLN A 18 -23.55 72.86 -53.05
CA GLN A 18 -23.10 71.46 -53.07
C GLN A 18 -22.33 70.99 -51.84
N LYS A 19 -22.09 71.85 -50.83
CA LYS A 19 -21.46 71.45 -49.57
C LYS A 19 -22.32 70.44 -48.79
N GLU A 20 -23.63 70.53 -48.94
CA GLU A 20 -24.60 69.60 -48.37
C GLU A 20 -24.36 68.15 -48.83
N VAL A 21 -23.85 67.93 -50.03
CA VAL A 21 -23.65 66.58 -50.57
C VAL A 21 -22.53 65.87 -49.83
N THR A 22 -21.35 66.49 -49.76
CA THR A 22 -20.18 65.90 -49.09
C THR A 22 -20.35 65.85 -47.58
N LEU A 23 -20.93 66.89 -46.97
CA LEU A 23 -21.11 66.94 -45.52
C LEU A 23 -22.21 65.99 -45.03
N ASN A 24 -23.35 65.92 -45.72
CA ASN A 24 -24.38 64.95 -45.34
C ASN A 24 -23.90 63.51 -45.53
N THR A 25 -23.07 63.24 -46.54
CA THR A 25 -22.45 61.92 -46.71
C THR A 25 -21.53 61.57 -45.53
N ALA A 26 -20.70 62.51 -45.08
CA ALA A 26 -19.82 62.29 -43.92
C ALA A 26 -20.63 62.09 -42.62
N ILE A 27 -21.65 62.91 -42.38
CA ILE A 27 -22.53 62.80 -41.21
C ILE A 27 -23.28 61.46 -41.22
N ALA A 28 -23.77 61.01 -42.37
CA ALA A 28 -24.46 59.74 -42.52
C ALA A 28 -23.50 58.53 -42.36
N THR A 29 -22.22 58.70 -42.67
CA THR A 29 -21.17 57.69 -42.42
C THR A 29 -20.87 57.59 -40.91
N ILE A 30 -20.77 58.73 -40.23
CA ILE A 30 -20.59 58.78 -38.77
C ILE A 30 -21.78 58.15 -38.06
N ASP A 31 -23.00 58.47 -38.48
CA ASP A 31 -24.23 57.88 -37.94
C ASP A 31 -24.27 56.35 -38.08
N ALA A 32 -23.82 55.83 -39.23
CA ALA A 32 -23.79 54.39 -39.47
C ALA A 32 -22.83 53.67 -38.52
N ILE A 33 -21.62 54.20 -38.30
CA ILE A 33 -20.61 53.53 -37.45
C ILE A 33 -20.84 53.79 -35.96
N LEU A 34 -21.31 54.98 -35.59
CA LEU A 34 -21.39 55.40 -34.19
C LEU A 34 -22.66 54.83 -33.54
N ASN A 35 -22.50 53.79 -32.71
CA ASN A 35 -23.53 53.28 -31.81
C ASN A 35 -24.78 52.67 -32.49
N THR A 36 -24.67 52.26 -33.76
CA THR A 36 -25.74 51.56 -34.50
C THR A 36 -25.80 50.06 -34.17
N GLY A 37 -24.64 49.47 -33.83
CA GLY A 37 -24.49 48.02 -33.67
C GLY A 37 -24.49 47.31 -35.03
N VAL A 38 -23.54 46.42 -35.23
CA VAL A 38 -23.48 45.54 -36.41
C VAL A 38 -24.52 44.45 -36.23
N ILE A 39 -25.38 44.24 -37.23
CA ILE A 39 -26.46 43.25 -37.15
C ILE A 39 -25.92 41.82 -37.15
N ASP A 40 -24.95 41.55 -38.01
CA ASP A 40 -24.31 40.25 -38.21
C ASP A 40 -22.91 40.50 -38.81
N ARG A 41 -21.96 39.61 -38.49
CA ARG A 41 -20.61 39.60 -39.05
C ARG A 41 -20.38 38.30 -39.84
N GLY A 42 -19.71 38.40 -40.97
CA GLY A 42 -19.30 37.22 -41.74
C GLY A 42 -20.30 36.77 -42.80
N LEU A 43 -21.45 37.45 -42.92
CA LEU A 43 -22.35 37.28 -44.05
C LEU A 43 -21.63 37.67 -45.36
N ASN A 44 -21.71 36.82 -46.37
CA ASN A 44 -21.04 37.05 -47.66
C ASN A 44 -22.00 37.61 -48.71
N THR A 45 -23.30 37.40 -48.57
CA THR A 45 -24.32 37.85 -49.53
C THR A 45 -25.18 38.93 -48.89
N PRO A 46 -25.34 40.11 -49.50
CA PRO A 46 -26.19 41.16 -48.94
C PRO A 46 -27.62 40.67 -48.68
N PRO A 47 -28.26 41.10 -47.57
CA PRO A 47 -29.69 40.85 -47.35
C PRO A 47 -30.53 41.33 -48.55
N MET A 48 -31.57 40.57 -48.92
CA MET A 48 -32.44 40.91 -50.06
C MET A 48 -33.34 42.14 -49.83
N SER A 49 -33.56 42.52 -48.57
CA SER A 49 -34.41 43.65 -48.17
C SER A 49 -33.77 44.46 -47.05
N PRO A 50 -32.63 45.13 -47.30
CA PRO A 50 -31.95 45.92 -46.28
C PRO A 50 -32.73 47.20 -45.97
N SER A 51 -32.73 47.60 -44.70
CA SER A 51 -33.30 48.88 -44.26
C SER A 51 -32.21 49.94 -44.20
N ASP A 52 -32.59 51.21 -44.46
CA ASP A 52 -31.64 52.31 -44.25
C ASP A 52 -31.15 52.29 -42.80
N GLY A 53 -29.83 52.39 -42.62
CA GLY A 53 -29.19 52.33 -41.30
C GLY A 53 -28.65 50.95 -40.92
N ASP A 54 -28.99 49.87 -41.65
CA ASP A 54 -28.43 48.55 -41.42
C ASP A 54 -26.90 48.55 -41.58
N LEU A 55 -26.20 47.86 -40.68
CA LEU A 55 -24.74 47.78 -40.60
C LEU A 55 -24.30 46.32 -40.49
N TYR A 56 -23.35 45.90 -41.33
CA TYR A 56 -22.79 44.55 -41.36
C TYR A 56 -21.26 44.62 -41.41
N ILE A 57 -20.60 43.60 -40.86
CA ILE A 57 -19.20 43.31 -41.19
C ILE A 57 -19.22 42.23 -42.27
N VAL A 58 -18.71 42.58 -43.45
CA VAL A 58 -18.73 41.70 -44.61
C VAL A 58 -17.82 40.50 -44.37
N GLY A 59 -18.27 39.30 -44.74
CA GLY A 59 -17.45 38.10 -44.64
C GLY A 59 -16.26 38.07 -45.60
N SER A 60 -15.45 37.02 -45.49
CA SER A 60 -14.18 36.88 -46.21
C SER A 60 -14.31 36.49 -47.68
N SER A 61 -15.53 36.20 -48.18
CA SER A 61 -15.78 35.77 -49.57
C SER A 61 -17.09 36.37 -50.10
N PRO A 62 -17.20 37.71 -50.18
CA PRO A 62 -18.46 38.35 -50.46
C PRO A 62 -18.93 38.15 -51.91
N THR A 63 -20.25 38.27 -52.11
CA THR A 63 -20.94 38.14 -53.39
C THR A 63 -21.76 39.38 -53.72
N ASP A 64 -22.27 39.45 -54.95
CA ASP A 64 -23.17 40.50 -55.42
C ASP A 64 -22.62 41.91 -55.16
N ASP A 65 -23.44 42.82 -54.62
CA ASP A 65 -23.04 44.20 -54.32
C ASP A 65 -21.86 44.29 -53.33
N TRP A 66 -21.55 43.19 -52.60
CA TRP A 66 -20.47 43.14 -51.62
C TRP A 66 -19.15 42.59 -52.19
N ALA A 67 -19.13 42.07 -53.43
CA ALA A 67 -18.08 41.19 -53.98
C ALA A 67 -16.62 41.69 -53.97
N SER A 68 -16.33 42.95 -53.62
CA SER A 68 -14.98 43.52 -53.53
C SER A 68 -14.62 44.11 -52.17
N ASN A 69 -15.49 43.91 -51.17
CA ASN A 69 -15.39 44.57 -49.87
C ASN A 69 -15.31 43.53 -48.76
N ALA A 70 -14.45 42.51 -48.93
CA ALA A 70 -14.22 41.50 -47.89
C ALA A 70 -13.69 42.18 -46.63
N ASP A 71 -14.20 41.78 -45.46
CA ASP A 71 -13.85 42.32 -44.13
C ASP A 71 -14.17 43.82 -43.90
N ASP A 72 -14.66 44.54 -44.91
CA ASP A 72 -15.11 45.92 -44.81
C ASP A 72 -16.45 46.01 -44.05
N ILE A 73 -16.75 47.22 -43.59
CA ILE A 73 -18.03 47.53 -42.94
C ILE A 73 -19.01 47.96 -44.03
N ALA A 74 -20.08 47.19 -44.24
CA ALA A 74 -21.16 47.53 -45.16
C ALA A 74 -22.29 48.22 -44.40
N TYR A 75 -22.69 49.41 -44.85
CA TYR A 75 -23.87 50.10 -44.35
C TYR A 75 -24.83 50.47 -45.47
N TYR A 76 -26.12 50.35 -45.22
CA TYR A 76 -27.14 50.58 -46.25
C TYR A 76 -27.78 51.98 -46.12
N GLN A 77 -27.75 52.73 -47.22
CA GLN A 77 -28.43 54.03 -47.38
C GLN A 77 -28.89 54.19 -48.82
N THR A 78 -30.09 53.72 -49.16
CA THR A 78 -30.63 53.58 -50.53
C THR A 78 -29.81 52.70 -51.49
N THR A 79 -28.52 52.49 -51.18
CA THR A 79 -27.50 51.68 -51.84
C THR A 79 -26.49 51.23 -50.78
N TRP A 80 -25.76 50.14 -51.02
CA TRP A 80 -24.68 49.72 -50.15
C TRP A 80 -23.48 50.66 -50.24
N LYS A 81 -22.92 50.98 -49.08
CA LYS A 81 -21.68 51.75 -48.93
C LYS A 81 -20.74 50.98 -48.02
N PHE A 82 -19.44 51.13 -48.27
CA PHE A 82 -18.40 50.35 -47.61
C PHE A 82 -17.38 51.27 -46.95
N ILE A 83 -16.84 50.79 -45.82
CA ILE A 83 -15.82 51.48 -45.05
C ILE A 83 -14.76 50.45 -44.70
N SER A 84 -13.54 50.66 -45.19
CA SER A 84 -12.41 49.82 -44.79
C SER A 84 -11.99 50.13 -43.36
N PRO A 85 -11.88 49.12 -42.47
CA PRO A 85 -11.55 49.35 -41.07
C PRO A 85 -10.10 49.80 -40.91
N ASN A 86 -9.87 50.66 -39.92
CA ASN A 86 -8.52 50.99 -39.45
C ASN A 86 -8.20 50.17 -38.21
N GLU A 87 -6.93 49.85 -37.97
CA GLU A 87 -6.48 49.14 -36.76
C GLU A 87 -6.98 49.87 -35.51
N GLY A 88 -7.57 49.09 -34.58
CA GLY A 88 -8.20 49.60 -33.36
C GLY A 88 -9.65 50.06 -33.52
N MET A 89 -10.25 49.99 -34.72
CA MET A 89 -11.68 50.22 -34.89
C MET A 89 -12.47 49.11 -34.20
N SER A 90 -13.39 49.48 -33.30
CA SER A 90 -14.22 48.53 -32.56
C SER A 90 -15.69 48.71 -32.88
N LEU A 91 -16.38 47.59 -33.11
CA LEU A 91 -17.82 47.53 -33.34
C LEU A 91 -18.44 46.51 -32.39
N TRP A 92 -19.65 46.77 -31.94
CA TRP A 92 -20.49 45.80 -31.23
C TRP A 92 -21.33 45.03 -32.23
N VAL A 93 -21.32 43.70 -32.15
CA VAL A 93 -22.08 42.79 -33.02
C VAL A 93 -23.28 42.28 -32.22
N ASN A 94 -24.48 42.66 -32.67
CA ASN A 94 -25.74 42.54 -31.92
C ASN A 94 -26.25 41.10 -31.78
N ASP A 95 -26.04 40.25 -32.78
CA ASP A 95 -26.48 38.85 -32.75
C ASP A 95 -25.56 37.95 -31.91
N GLU A 96 -24.28 38.31 -31.82
CA GLU A 96 -23.28 37.62 -31.00
C GLU A 96 -23.12 38.20 -29.57
N ASP A 97 -23.66 39.40 -29.29
CA ASP A 97 -23.45 40.15 -28.03
C ASP A 97 -21.97 40.33 -27.67
N ILE A 98 -21.11 40.57 -28.68
CA ILE A 98 -19.65 40.66 -28.54
C ILE A 98 -19.11 41.90 -29.27
N SER A 99 -18.09 42.54 -28.68
CA SER A 99 -17.31 43.57 -29.37
C SER A 99 -16.14 42.97 -30.13
N TYR A 100 -16.02 43.35 -31.40
CA TYR A 100 -14.92 43.01 -32.27
C TYR A 100 -14.07 44.24 -32.55
N THR A 101 -12.76 44.05 -32.57
CA THR A 101 -11.78 45.09 -32.90
C THR A 101 -10.96 44.64 -34.10
N TRP A 102 -10.76 45.52 -35.06
CA TRP A 102 -9.87 45.26 -36.20
C TRP A 102 -8.40 45.30 -35.73
N ASP A 103 -7.67 44.21 -35.87
CA ASP A 103 -6.26 44.08 -35.46
C ASP A 103 -5.26 44.51 -36.55
N GLY A 104 -5.75 45.05 -37.67
CA GLY A 104 -4.95 45.36 -38.86
C GLY A 104 -5.07 44.30 -39.97
N THR A 105 -5.56 43.10 -39.65
CA THR A 105 -5.72 41.99 -40.59
C THR A 105 -7.08 41.28 -40.52
N ALA A 106 -7.72 41.24 -39.34
CA ALA A 106 -8.99 40.58 -39.10
C ALA A 106 -9.78 41.24 -37.97
N TRP A 107 -11.09 40.97 -37.93
CA TRP A 107 -11.97 41.33 -36.81
C TRP A 107 -11.89 40.29 -35.69
N VAL A 108 -11.21 40.64 -34.59
CA VAL A 108 -10.97 39.77 -33.44
C VAL A 108 -11.78 40.20 -32.22
N SER A 109 -12.25 39.24 -31.41
CA SER A 109 -12.93 39.52 -30.13
C SER A 109 -11.93 39.50 -28.98
N SER A 110 -12.16 40.35 -27.98
CA SER A 110 -11.34 40.39 -26.76
C SER A 110 -11.88 39.51 -25.63
N VAL A 111 -12.90 38.69 -25.91
CA VAL A 111 -13.53 37.79 -24.94
C VAL A 111 -12.82 36.45 -24.99
N VAL A 112 -12.26 36.03 -23.85
CA VAL A 112 -11.70 34.70 -23.65
C VAL A 112 -12.88 33.72 -23.48
N ASN A 113 -13.15 32.90 -24.49
CA ASN A 113 -14.25 31.93 -24.50
C ASN A 113 -13.78 30.50 -24.22
N ALA A 114 -12.49 30.23 -24.39
CA ALA A 114 -11.85 28.97 -24.07
C ALA A 114 -10.51 29.19 -23.37
N LEU A 115 -10.04 28.17 -22.67
CA LEU A 115 -8.70 28.19 -22.04
C LEU A 115 -7.58 28.36 -23.08
N ASP A 116 -7.84 27.96 -24.33
CA ASP A 116 -6.94 28.10 -25.47
C ASP A 116 -6.80 29.56 -25.95
N ASP A 117 -7.72 30.46 -25.56
CA ASP A 117 -7.67 31.90 -25.91
C ASP A 117 -6.71 32.69 -24.98
N LEU A 118 -6.22 32.05 -23.91
CA LEU A 118 -5.25 32.64 -22.99
C LEU A 118 -3.84 32.59 -23.60
N SER A 119 -3.40 33.71 -24.17
CA SER A 119 -2.05 33.85 -24.75
C SER A 119 -0.89 33.65 -23.78
N ASP A 120 -1.14 33.74 -22.47
CA ASP A 120 -0.16 33.48 -21.39
C ASP A 120 -0.16 32.02 -20.89
N VAL A 121 -1.10 31.21 -21.38
CA VAL A 121 -1.28 29.80 -21.00
C VAL A 121 -1.06 28.91 -22.23
N ALA A 122 0.16 28.42 -22.41
CA ALA A 122 0.51 27.52 -23.51
C ALA A 122 0.04 26.07 -23.22
N ILE A 123 -1.26 25.82 -23.35
CA ILE A 123 -1.82 24.47 -23.27
C ILE A 123 -1.81 23.86 -24.66
N THR A 124 -0.76 23.09 -24.96
CA THR A 124 -0.66 22.38 -26.23
C THR A 124 -0.94 20.89 -26.00
N SER A 125 -1.84 20.31 -26.80
CA SER A 125 -2.12 18.87 -26.85
C SER A 125 -2.51 18.20 -25.51
N VAL A 126 -3.62 18.62 -24.91
CA VAL A 126 -4.18 17.98 -23.69
C VAL A 126 -4.74 16.60 -24.00
N THR A 127 -4.46 15.64 -23.13
CA THR A 127 -5.02 14.28 -23.11
C THR A 127 -5.79 14.03 -21.80
N GLU A 128 -6.59 12.96 -21.76
CA GLU A 128 -7.38 12.60 -20.58
C GLU A 128 -6.46 12.31 -19.37
N ASN A 129 -6.70 13.03 -18.27
CA ASN A 129 -5.93 13.00 -17.00
C ASN A 129 -4.58 13.77 -16.99
N ASP A 130 -4.32 14.63 -17.97
CA ASP A 130 -3.18 15.56 -17.85
C ASP A 130 -3.38 16.52 -16.67
N ILE A 131 -2.30 16.78 -15.93
CA ILE A 131 -2.28 17.74 -14.81
C ILE A 131 -1.62 19.03 -15.29
N LEU A 132 -2.28 20.15 -15.02
CA LEU A 132 -1.71 21.49 -15.19
C LEU A 132 -0.87 21.85 -13.95
N GLN A 133 0.43 22.07 -14.13
CA GLN A 133 1.32 22.53 -13.07
C GLN A 133 1.75 23.97 -13.30
N TYR A 134 1.66 24.82 -12.28
CA TYR A 134 2.30 26.14 -12.31
C TYR A 134 3.82 25.99 -12.09
N ASN A 135 4.62 26.35 -13.08
CA ASN A 135 6.08 26.19 -13.02
C ASN A 135 6.82 27.40 -12.39
N GLY A 136 6.08 28.34 -11.81
CA GLY A 136 6.61 29.60 -11.28
C GLY A 136 6.47 30.78 -12.24
N THR A 137 6.12 30.54 -13.51
CA THR A 137 5.89 31.59 -14.52
C THR A 137 4.57 31.37 -15.23
N ASN A 138 4.33 30.16 -15.75
CA ASN A 138 3.12 29.80 -16.48
C ASN A 138 2.54 28.46 -15.97
N PHE A 139 1.27 28.21 -16.28
CA PHE A 139 0.70 26.87 -16.21
C PHE A 139 1.13 26.07 -17.44
N VAL A 140 1.63 24.85 -17.23
CA VAL A 140 2.09 23.95 -18.29
C VAL A 140 1.45 22.56 -18.14
N ASN A 141 1.18 21.89 -19.27
CA ASN A 141 0.79 20.48 -19.27
C ASN A 141 1.97 19.63 -18.79
N GLN A 142 1.76 18.82 -17.76
CA GLN A 142 2.71 17.79 -17.36
C GLN A 142 2.16 16.42 -17.76
N ASN A 143 2.72 15.86 -18.84
CA ASN A 143 2.16 14.67 -19.46
C ASN A 143 2.32 13.38 -18.63
N LYS A 144 3.17 13.34 -17.58
CA LYS A 144 3.34 12.13 -16.75
C LYS A 144 3.86 12.38 -15.32
N ILE A 145 3.24 11.71 -14.35
CA ILE A 145 3.69 11.58 -12.95
C ILE A 145 4.75 10.45 -12.83
N ASP A 146 5.70 10.36 -13.76
CA ASP A 146 6.65 9.23 -13.79
C ASP A 146 7.84 9.43 -12.85
N SER A 147 8.01 10.63 -12.28
CA SER A 147 9.16 10.98 -11.43
C SER A 147 8.85 12.10 -10.44
N LEU A 148 7.88 11.86 -9.55
CA LEU A 148 7.67 12.74 -8.41
C LEU A 148 8.92 12.74 -7.51
N SER A 149 9.45 13.93 -7.25
CA SER A 149 10.61 14.07 -6.37
C SER A 149 10.24 13.81 -4.91
N GLN A 150 8.99 14.13 -4.52
CA GLN A 150 8.45 13.97 -3.18
C GLN A 150 6.91 13.85 -3.20
N ILE A 151 6.35 13.09 -2.26
CA ILE A 151 4.91 12.88 -2.06
C ILE A 151 4.60 12.91 -0.56
N GLY A 152 3.68 13.79 -0.17
CA GLY A 152 3.15 13.87 1.19
C GLY A 152 1.66 13.52 1.23
N VAL A 153 1.24 12.65 2.16
CA VAL A 153 -0.17 12.35 2.44
C VAL A 153 -0.48 12.77 3.87
N ASN A 154 -1.31 13.81 4.03
CA ASN A 154 -1.64 14.47 5.32
C ASN A 154 -0.43 15.02 6.10
N THR A 155 0.73 15.16 5.45
CA THR A 155 1.94 15.75 6.00
C THR A 155 2.83 16.22 4.85
N ALA A 156 3.76 17.14 5.11
CA ALA A 156 4.79 17.49 4.15
C ALA A 156 5.83 16.37 4.06
N SER A 157 6.26 16.07 2.83
CA SER A 157 7.48 15.32 2.54
C SER A 157 8.73 16.20 2.69
N ASP A 158 9.89 15.58 2.75
CA ASP A 158 11.18 16.27 2.82
C ASP A 158 12.27 15.57 1.97
N ASN A 159 13.49 16.11 1.95
CA ASN A 159 14.59 15.57 1.14
C ASN A 159 15.08 14.18 1.57
N THR A 160 14.81 13.80 2.83
CA THR A 160 15.09 12.48 3.40
C THR A 160 13.88 11.57 3.21
N ASN A 161 12.70 12.00 3.65
CA ASN A 161 11.44 11.28 3.56
C ASN A 161 10.68 11.73 2.30
N LYS A 162 11.09 11.18 1.15
CA LYS A 162 10.46 11.50 -0.14
C LYS A 162 9.03 10.98 -0.26
N LEU A 163 8.66 9.93 0.48
CA LEU A 163 7.27 9.51 0.67
C LEU A 163 6.95 9.63 2.16
N SER A 164 6.15 10.63 2.53
CA SER A 164 5.71 10.86 3.91
C SER A 164 4.20 10.66 4.04
N VAL A 165 3.79 9.79 4.96
CA VAL A 165 2.36 9.49 5.17
C VAL A 165 2.03 9.64 6.65
N ASN A 166 1.12 10.56 6.97
CA ASN A 166 0.58 10.74 8.32
C ASN A 166 -0.88 10.29 8.37
N SER A 167 -1.09 9.00 8.65
CA SER A 167 -2.42 8.39 8.61
C SER A 167 -2.52 7.22 9.58
N SER A 168 -3.75 6.77 9.86
CA SER A 168 -4.00 5.60 10.71
C SER A 168 -3.61 4.27 10.05
N ALA A 169 -3.52 4.20 8.71
CA ALA A 169 -3.20 2.97 7.98
C ALA A 169 -2.68 3.26 6.55
N VAL A 170 -1.80 2.40 6.04
CA VAL A 170 -1.34 2.39 4.64
C VAL A 170 -1.57 1.00 4.06
N LEU A 171 -2.32 0.90 2.95
CA LEU A 171 -2.64 -0.37 2.30
C LEU A 171 -1.89 -0.48 0.96
N PHE A 172 -1.11 -1.55 0.80
CA PHE A 172 -0.53 -1.97 -0.47
C PHE A 172 -1.22 -3.26 -0.93
N ASN A 173 -2.09 -3.17 -1.94
CA ASN A 173 -2.87 -4.31 -2.41
C ASN A 173 -2.39 -4.79 -3.79
N HIS A 174 -2.50 -6.11 -4.02
CA HIS A 174 -2.25 -6.71 -5.33
C HIS A 174 -3.46 -6.54 -6.26
N ASN A 175 -3.24 -6.74 -7.57
CA ASN A 175 -4.30 -6.71 -8.59
C ASN A 175 -4.26 -7.97 -9.46
N GLY A 176 -4.32 -9.15 -8.82
CA GLY A 176 -4.25 -10.45 -9.49
C GLY A 176 -3.21 -11.36 -8.84
N ASP A 177 -1.94 -11.09 -9.11
CA ASP A 177 -0.82 -11.91 -8.64
C ASP A 177 -0.20 -11.34 -7.35
N ASP A 178 1.08 -10.95 -7.38
CA ASP A 178 1.85 -10.54 -6.21
C ASP A 178 1.80 -9.03 -5.94
N SER A 179 1.93 -8.64 -4.68
CA SER A 179 2.31 -7.30 -4.23
C SER A 179 3.65 -7.39 -3.52
N GLN A 180 4.66 -6.62 -3.94
CA GLN A 180 5.98 -6.67 -3.29
C GLN A 180 6.61 -5.29 -3.19
N VAL A 181 7.17 -4.99 -2.02
CA VAL A 181 8.01 -3.83 -1.74
C VAL A 181 9.48 -4.25 -1.84
N LYS A 182 10.25 -3.58 -2.69
CA LYS A 182 11.68 -3.86 -2.87
C LYS A 182 12.49 -2.77 -2.18
N ILE A 183 13.39 -3.17 -1.29
CA ILE A 183 14.29 -2.27 -0.56
C ILE A 183 15.72 -2.71 -0.85
N ASN A 184 16.48 -1.85 -1.50
CA ASN A 184 17.87 -2.11 -1.86
C ASN A 184 18.80 -1.27 -0.99
N LYS A 185 19.94 -1.86 -0.63
CA LYS A 185 21.08 -1.16 -0.02
C LYS A 185 22.25 -1.14 -1.00
N ASN A 186 23.15 -0.17 -0.86
CA ASN A 186 24.23 0.08 -1.81
C ASN A 186 25.44 -0.87 -1.60
N ALA A 187 25.75 -1.21 -0.36
CA ALA A 187 26.80 -2.14 0.02
C ALA A 187 26.36 -3.10 1.14
N SER A 188 27.14 -4.16 1.37
CA SER A 188 26.81 -5.16 2.40
C SER A 188 26.78 -4.59 3.82
N GLY A 189 27.62 -3.59 4.12
CA GLY A 189 27.65 -2.89 5.40
C GLY A 189 26.54 -1.85 5.60
N ASP A 190 25.70 -1.60 4.59
CA ASP A 190 24.59 -0.65 4.69
C ASP A 190 23.33 -1.31 5.27
N THR A 191 22.27 -0.52 5.44
CA THR A 191 20.99 -0.97 5.98
C THR A 191 19.87 -0.90 4.94
N ALA A 192 19.15 -2.01 4.76
CA ALA A 192 17.85 -2.08 4.10
C ALA A 192 16.86 -2.75 5.05
N SER A 193 15.94 -1.98 5.64
CA SER A 193 15.14 -2.44 6.78
C SER A 193 13.76 -1.79 6.87
N HIS A 194 12.95 -2.33 7.79
CA HIS A 194 11.78 -1.66 8.34
C HIS A 194 12.06 -1.34 9.82
N LEU A 195 11.92 -0.07 10.19
CA LEU A 195 12.15 0.43 11.54
C LEU A 195 10.82 0.78 12.22
N PHE A 196 10.60 0.23 13.42
CA PHE A 196 9.46 0.49 14.27
C PHE A 196 9.88 1.44 15.40
N GLN A 197 9.08 2.49 15.64
CA GLN A 197 9.44 3.56 16.57
C GLN A 197 8.28 3.93 17.50
N ASN A 198 8.61 4.51 18.65
CA ASN A 198 7.69 5.21 19.53
C ASN A 198 8.27 6.60 19.85
N GLY A 199 7.53 7.67 19.55
CA GLY A 199 8.00 9.05 19.78
C GLY A 199 9.33 9.36 19.09
N PHE A 200 9.48 8.94 17.82
CA PHE A 200 10.71 9.09 17.03
C PHE A 200 11.96 8.36 17.59
N SER A 201 11.76 7.44 18.53
CA SER A 201 12.82 6.60 19.09
C SER A 201 12.64 5.14 18.66
N GLY A 202 13.69 4.53 18.09
CA GLY A 202 13.66 3.15 17.57
C GLY A 202 13.36 2.10 18.64
N ARG A 203 12.57 1.08 18.30
CA ARG A 203 12.18 -0.01 19.21
C ARG A 203 12.44 -1.39 18.63
N ALA A 204 12.19 -1.58 17.34
CA ALA A 204 12.52 -2.81 16.64
C ALA A 204 12.89 -2.50 15.19
N GLU A 205 13.79 -3.28 14.62
CA GLU A 205 14.20 -3.13 13.22
C GLU A 205 14.50 -4.51 12.64
N PHE A 206 13.91 -4.82 11.48
CA PHE A 206 14.22 -6.04 10.75
C PHE A 206 14.66 -5.74 9.31
N GLY A 207 15.54 -6.59 8.77
CA GLY A 207 16.04 -6.48 7.40
C GLY A 207 17.50 -6.90 7.27
N LEU A 208 18.18 -6.31 6.29
CA LEU A 208 19.62 -6.46 6.05
C LEU A 208 20.34 -5.29 6.74
N ILE A 209 20.72 -5.46 8.01
CA ILE A 209 21.15 -4.35 8.89
C ILE A 209 22.65 -4.43 9.18
N GLY A 210 23.44 -3.75 8.34
CA GLY A 210 24.91 -3.77 8.46
C GLY A 210 25.55 -5.10 8.06
N ASP A 211 24.78 -5.97 7.41
CA ASP A 211 25.20 -7.29 6.90
C ASP A 211 24.18 -7.78 5.83
N ASP A 212 24.55 -8.78 5.03
CA ASP A 212 23.67 -9.45 4.04
C ASP A 212 22.83 -10.61 4.64
N HIS A 213 23.00 -10.90 5.93
CA HIS A 213 22.10 -11.75 6.69
C HIS A 213 20.84 -11.00 7.11
N TYR A 214 19.69 -11.66 6.95
CA TYR A 214 18.41 -11.14 7.47
C TYR A 214 18.40 -11.27 9.00
N GLN A 215 17.95 -10.24 9.69
CA GLN A 215 18.04 -10.19 11.15
C GLN A 215 16.95 -9.30 11.75
N LEU A 216 16.68 -9.51 13.04
CA LEU A 216 15.84 -8.66 13.88
C LEU A 216 16.68 -8.09 15.03
N LYS A 217 16.61 -6.78 15.22
CA LYS A 217 17.17 -6.08 16.39
C LYS A 217 16.05 -5.39 17.16
N VAL A 218 16.19 -5.31 18.48
CA VAL A 218 15.25 -4.62 19.37
C VAL A 218 15.98 -3.70 20.33
N SER A 219 15.30 -2.64 20.76
CA SER A 219 15.83 -1.64 21.69
C SER A 219 14.72 -1.13 22.61
N ALA A 220 15.03 -0.98 23.90
CA ALA A 220 14.11 -0.39 24.86
C ALA A 220 14.11 1.15 24.80
N ASP A 221 15.24 1.76 24.40
CA ASP A 221 15.51 3.19 24.52
C ASP A 221 15.88 3.88 23.19
N GLY A 222 16.01 3.12 22.10
CA GLY A 222 16.44 3.57 20.78
C GLY A 222 17.94 3.82 20.64
N SER A 223 18.72 3.54 21.68
CA SER A 223 20.18 3.74 21.71
C SER A 223 20.93 2.41 21.87
N ALA A 224 20.54 1.59 22.85
CA ALA A 224 21.10 0.25 23.06
C ALA A 224 20.31 -0.78 22.25
N TRP A 225 20.97 -1.45 21.31
CA TRP A 225 20.34 -2.41 20.41
C TRP A 225 20.83 -3.83 20.67
N PHE A 226 19.90 -4.76 20.79
CA PHE A 226 20.15 -6.17 20.95
C PHE A 226 19.72 -6.91 19.68
N GLN A 227 20.63 -7.69 19.11
CA GLN A 227 20.28 -8.63 18.05
C GLN A 227 19.50 -9.79 18.68
N SER A 228 18.29 -10.06 18.18
CA SER A 228 17.44 -11.16 18.64
C SER A 228 17.82 -12.46 17.93
N TYR A 229 17.75 -12.44 16.60
CA TYR A 229 18.17 -13.57 15.77
C TYR A 229 18.79 -13.09 14.45
N VAL A 230 19.50 -14.02 13.81
CA VAL A 230 20.07 -13.86 12.47
C VAL A 230 19.73 -15.09 11.63
N VAL A 231 19.25 -14.88 10.41
CA VAL A 231 19.08 -15.92 9.41
C VAL A 231 20.31 -15.94 8.52
N THR A 232 21.09 -17.01 8.61
CA THR A 232 22.32 -17.17 7.82
C THR A 232 21.95 -17.39 6.36
N ASN A 233 22.37 -16.50 5.47
CA ASN A 233 21.96 -16.54 4.05
C ASN A 233 22.49 -17.76 3.28
N SER A 234 23.58 -18.39 3.74
CA SER A 234 24.17 -19.57 3.09
C SER A 234 23.53 -20.89 3.51
N SER A 235 22.85 -20.95 4.65
CA SER A 235 22.25 -22.18 5.19
C SER A 235 20.75 -22.08 5.47
N GLY A 236 20.19 -20.88 5.57
CA GLY A 236 18.83 -20.64 6.05
C GLY A 236 18.66 -20.83 7.57
N ASN A 237 19.73 -21.16 8.30
CA ASN A 237 19.64 -21.41 9.74
C ASN A 237 19.38 -20.13 10.53
N ILE A 238 18.50 -20.24 11.52
CA ILE A 238 18.26 -19.19 12.51
C ILE A 238 19.25 -19.36 13.67
N ASP A 239 20.04 -18.33 13.92
CA ASP A 239 20.92 -18.22 15.08
C ASP A 239 20.32 -17.23 16.08
N PHE A 240 19.85 -17.73 17.23
CA PHE A 240 19.36 -16.92 18.34
C PHE A 240 20.54 -16.34 19.11
N LYS A 241 20.62 -15.01 19.15
CA LYS A 241 21.75 -14.28 19.75
C LYS A 241 21.54 -13.96 21.23
N GLN A 242 20.36 -14.29 21.75
CA GLN A 242 19.96 -14.18 23.15
C GLN A 242 19.47 -15.53 23.66
N ASP A 243 19.38 -15.67 24.98
CA ASP A 243 18.75 -16.84 25.60
C ASP A 243 17.32 -17.04 25.08
N SER A 244 17.01 -18.27 24.69
CA SER A 244 15.70 -18.64 24.16
C SER A 244 14.88 -19.35 25.24
N ASN A 245 13.69 -18.82 25.55
CA ASN A 245 12.74 -19.45 26.46
C ASN A 245 11.56 -20.04 25.67
N PHE A 246 11.45 -21.36 25.64
CA PHE A 246 10.36 -22.07 24.96
C PHE A 246 9.30 -22.50 25.98
N SER A 247 8.10 -21.93 25.91
CA SER A 247 6.99 -22.26 26.82
C SER A 247 6.12 -23.44 26.34
N GLY A 248 6.44 -24.01 25.19
CA GLY A 248 5.73 -25.14 24.57
C GLY A 248 6.68 -26.28 24.21
N SER A 249 6.16 -27.31 23.54
CA SER A 249 6.98 -28.43 23.07
C SER A 249 7.90 -28.02 21.91
N LEU A 250 9.09 -28.62 21.89
CA LEU A 250 9.98 -28.60 20.73
C LEU A 250 9.73 -29.87 19.92
N THR A 251 9.18 -29.73 18.72
CA THR A 251 8.95 -30.86 17.80
C THR A 251 10.04 -30.88 16.73
N CYS A 252 10.87 -31.92 16.71
CA CYS A 252 11.86 -32.15 15.66
C CYS A 252 11.29 -33.15 14.65
N ASN A 253 11.06 -32.75 13.40
CA ASN A 253 10.48 -33.66 12.38
C ASN A 253 11.34 -34.91 12.15
N ASP A 254 12.66 -34.77 12.23
CA ASP A 254 13.61 -35.88 12.10
C ASP A 254 13.92 -36.56 13.44
N ASN A 255 13.23 -36.15 14.53
CA ASN A 255 13.39 -36.65 15.90
C ASN A 255 14.82 -36.57 16.47
N GLU A 256 15.70 -35.78 15.86
CA GLU A 256 17.12 -35.74 16.21
C GLU A 256 17.48 -34.45 16.96
N VAL A 257 18.27 -34.60 18.02
CA VAL A 257 18.98 -33.50 18.69
C VAL A 257 20.46 -33.89 18.81
N ILE A 258 21.31 -33.22 18.03
CA ILE A 258 22.72 -33.62 17.87
C ILE A 258 23.60 -32.90 18.89
N ARG A 259 24.36 -33.67 19.69
CA ARG A 259 25.37 -33.17 20.64
C ARG A 259 24.84 -32.17 21.68
N ALA A 260 23.57 -32.32 22.08
CA ALA A 260 22.98 -31.52 23.15
C ALA A 260 23.71 -31.76 24.48
N LYS A 261 23.84 -30.68 25.27
CA LYS A 261 24.27 -30.73 26.66
C LYS A 261 23.14 -30.20 27.53
N LEU A 262 22.47 -31.10 28.25
CA LEU A 262 21.44 -30.74 29.22
C LEU A 262 22.09 -30.64 30.60
N LYS A 263 22.16 -29.44 31.16
CA LYS A 263 22.75 -29.21 32.50
C LYS A 263 21.78 -29.58 33.61
N ASP A 264 20.57 -29.05 33.50
CA ASP A 264 19.46 -29.36 34.38
C ASP A 264 18.35 -29.97 33.51
N TYR A 265 18.21 -31.29 33.57
CA TYR A 265 17.13 -32.02 32.90
C TYR A 265 16.26 -32.71 33.94
N CYS A 266 14.96 -32.79 33.65
CA CYS A 266 14.02 -33.58 34.42
C CYS A 266 13.21 -34.48 33.50
N GLU A 267 12.74 -35.58 34.06
CA GLU A 267 11.86 -36.54 33.40
C GLU A 267 10.44 -36.35 33.91
N THR A 268 9.44 -36.72 33.11
CA THR A 268 8.04 -36.57 33.49
C THR A 268 7.66 -37.67 34.47
N LYS A 269 7.33 -37.25 35.70
CA LYS A 269 6.87 -38.15 36.76
C LYS A 269 5.35 -38.33 36.71
N THR A 270 4.91 -39.58 36.78
CA THR A 270 3.50 -39.96 36.98
C THR A 270 3.35 -40.93 38.14
N ALA A 271 2.15 -41.05 38.70
CA ALA A 271 1.85 -41.94 39.82
C ALA A 271 0.62 -42.82 39.52
N PRO A 272 0.73 -43.79 38.59
CA PRO A 272 -0.37 -44.69 38.30
C PRO A 272 -0.65 -45.58 39.51
N ALA A 273 -1.93 -45.88 39.74
CA ALA A 273 -2.37 -46.77 40.80
C ALA A 273 -2.75 -48.13 40.21
N SER A 274 -2.50 -49.20 40.97
CA SER A 274 -3.07 -50.50 40.64
C SER A 274 -4.57 -50.53 40.98
N SER A 275 -5.32 -51.31 40.21
CA SER A 275 -6.72 -51.64 40.51
C SER A 275 -7.00 -53.08 40.16
N SER A 276 -7.63 -53.82 41.08
CA SER A 276 -7.99 -55.23 40.90
C SER A 276 -6.78 -56.11 40.52
N GLY A 277 -5.60 -55.78 41.08
CA GLY A 277 -4.36 -56.49 40.82
C GLY A 277 -3.69 -56.16 39.48
N SER A 278 -4.19 -55.18 38.73
CA SER A 278 -3.62 -54.72 37.47
C SER A 278 -3.02 -53.32 37.60
N LEU A 279 -1.84 -53.09 37.03
CA LEU A 279 -1.17 -51.79 36.95
C LEU A 279 -0.88 -51.47 35.49
N THR A 280 -1.16 -50.23 35.05
CA THR A 280 -0.79 -49.76 33.70
C THR A 280 0.25 -48.66 33.81
N LEU A 281 1.37 -48.83 33.11
CA LEU A 281 2.42 -47.84 32.95
C LEU A 281 2.40 -47.40 31.48
N ASP A 282 2.09 -46.13 31.23
CA ASP A 282 1.94 -45.58 29.88
C ASP A 282 3.02 -44.52 29.65
N LEU A 283 3.93 -44.81 28.72
CA LEU A 283 5.12 -43.99 28.45
C LEU A 283 4.80 -42.66 27.76
N GLU A 284 3.60 -42.47 27.21
CA GLU A 284 3.16 -41.17 26.71
C GLU A 284 2.84 -40.19 27.85
N ASN A 285 2.50 -40.70 29.04
CA ASN A 285 2.20 -39.86 30.21
C ASN A 285 3.45 -39.50 31.00
N GLY A 286 4.54 -40.27 30.87
CA GLY A 286 5.83 -39.99 31.49
C GLY A 286 6.76 -41.19 31.52
N ASN A 287 7.99 -40.97 31.98
CA ASN A 287 9.06 -41.97 32.01
C ASN A 287 9.63 -42.22 33.41
N VAL A 288 9.04 -41.58 34.43
CA VAL A 288 9.25 -41.93 35.85
C VAL A 288 7.90 -42.28 36.45
N PHE A 289 7.71 -43.54 36.83
CA PHE A 289 6.47 -44.01 37.46
C PHE A 289 6.69 -44.23 38.95
N GLU A 290 6.03 -43.44 39.80
CA GLU A 290 6.04 -43.59 41.25
C GLU A 290 4.77 -44.30 41.72
N VAL A 291 4.88 -45.60 42.00
CA VAL A 291 3.74 -46.47 42.28
C VAL A 291 3.76 -46.90 43.74
N THR A 292 2.64 -46.67 44.45
CA THR A 292 2.42 -47.24 45.77
C THR A 292 1.60 -48.53 45.65
N LEU A 293 2.14 -49.64 46.14
CA LEU A 293 1.47 -50.93 46.21
C LEU A 293 0.44 -50.93 47.34
N THR A 294 -0.83 -50.75 46.99
CA THR A 294 -1.97 -50.83 47.92
C THR A 294 -2.63 -52.22 47.92
N GLU A 295 -2.25 -53.06 46.96
CA GLU A 295 -2.72 -54.43 46.75
C GLU A 295 -1.61 -55.27 46.09
N ASN A 296 -1.84 -56.57 45.96
CA ASN A 296 -0.95 -57.44 45.20
C ASN A 296 -1.16 -57.17 43.70
N VAL A 297 -0.10 -56.78 43.01
CA VAL A 297 -0.12 -56.56 41.55
C VAL A 297 0.32 -57.85 40.87
N THR A 298 -0.59 -58.46 40.11
CA THR A 298 -0.34 -59.70 39.36
C THR A 298 -0.23 -59.46 37.87
N THR A 299 -0.72 -58.33 37.37
CA THR A 299 -0.68 -57.94 35.95
C THR A 299 -0.10 -56.53 35.80
N VAL A 300 0.85 -56.36 34.89
CA VAL A 300 1.44 -55.06 34.55
C VAL A 300 1.36 -54.87 33.04
N ASN A 301 0.71 -53.80 32.60
CA ASN A 301 0.62 -53.41 31.20
C ASN A 301 1.63 -52.27 30.94
N LEU A 302 2.55 -52.49 30.00
CA LEU A 302 3.52 -51.49 29.54
C LEU A 302 3.03 -50.96 28.19
N ASN A 303 2.47 -49.75 28.19
CA ASN A 303 1.81 -49.16 27.02
C ASN A 303 2.68 -48.08 26.37
N ASN A 304 2.48 -47.92 25.05
CA ASN A 304 3.08 -46.88 24.21
C ASN A 304 4.61 -46.71 24.35
N PRO A 305 5.40 -47.79 24.27
CA PRO A 305 6.85 -47.66 24.18
C PRO A 305 7.26 -46.88 22.93
N PRO A 306 8.44 -46.23 22.94
CA PRO A 306 9.04 -45.70 21.72
C PRO A 306 9.06 -46.76 20.61
N ALA A 307 8.74 -46.36 19.38
CA ALA A 307 8.64 -47.26 18.25
C ALA A 307 9.92 -48.08 18.02
N SER A 308 9.76 -49.26 17.40
CA SER A 308 10.89 -50.14 17.07
C SER A 308 11.97 -49.42 16.25
N GLY A 309 13.23 -49.64 16.61
CA GLY A 309 14.37 -48.90 16.04
C GLY A 309 14.82 -47.70 16.88
N SER A 310 14.04 -47.31 17.89
CA SER A 310 14.42 -46.32 18.90
C SER A 310 14.62 -46.97 20.26
N GLY A 311 15.60 -46.49 21.03
CA GLY A 311 15.77 -46.86 22.42
C GLY A 311 14.73 -46.16 23.31
N GLY A 312 14.06 -46.90 24.17
CA GLY A 312 13.13 -46.38 25.16
C GLY A 312 13.46 -46.87 26.56
N SER A 313 13.45 -45.99 27.54
CA SER A 313 13.67 -46.36 28.93
C SER A 313 12.73 -45.62 29.87
N PHE A 314 12.41 -46.26 30.99
CA PHE A 314 11.68 -45.63 32.09
C PHE A 314 12.20 -46.12 33.44
N THR A 315 11.93 -45.33 34.48
CA THR A 315 12.20 -45.67 35.87
C THR A 315 10.90 -46.01 36.59
N LEU A 316 10.88 -47.13 37.31
CA LEU A 316 9.80 -47.49 38.23
C LEU A 316 10.30 -47.34 39.66
N ILE A 317 9.66 -46.44 40.39
CA ILE A 317 9.82 -46.29 41.84
C ILE A 317 8.63 -47.01 42.48
N LEU A 318 8.89 -48.14 43.11
CA LEU A 318 7.88 -49.01 43.67
C LEU A 318 7.91 -48.91 45.20
N LYS A 319 6.81 -48.48 45.81
CA LYS A 319 6.69 -48.25 47.24
C LYS A 319 5.70 -49.22 47.87
N GLN A 320 6.09 -49.93 48.92
CA GLN A 320 5.15 -50.66 49.78
C GLN A 320 4.24 -49.66 50.50
N ASP A 321 2.96 -50.00 50.69
CA ASP A 321 2.09 -49.22 51.56
C ASP A 321 2.57 -49.22 53.03
N ALA A 322 1.82 -48.54 53.90
CA ALA A 322 2.12 -48.48 55.32
C ALA A 322 2.03 -49.84 56.06
N THR A 323 1.53 -50.89 55.42
CA THR A 323 1.46 -52.25 56.00
C THR A 323 2.63 -53.11 55.53
N GLY A 324 3.01 -53.01 54.26
CA GLY A 324 3.97 -53.89 53.63
C GLY A 324 3.38 -55.24 53.22
N GLY A 325 4.22 -56.10 52.65
CA GLY A 325 3.88 -57.47 52.27
C GLY A 325 3.12 -57.59 50.94
N ARG A 326 3.04 -56.53 50.14
CA ARG A 326 2.42 -56.59 48.81
C ARG A 326 3.34 -57.26 47.80
N SER A 327 2.81 -58.20 47.03
CA SER A 327 3.56 -58.85 45.94
C SER A 327 3.42 -58.07 44.63
N PHE A 328 4.47 -58.12 43.81
CA PHE A 328 4.50 -57.53 42.49
C PHE A 328 5.02 -58.54 41.48
N THR A 329 4.23 -58.85 40.47
CA THR A 329 4.60 -59.77 39.38
C THR A 329 4.97 -58.96 38.15
N PHE A 330 6.22 -59.10 37.69
CA PHE A 330 6.66 -58.51 36.43
C PHE A 330 6.03 -59.22 35.22
N PRO A 331 5.72 -58.50 34.13
CA PRO A 331 5.17 -59.12 32.94
C PRO A 331 6.24 -59.98 32.25
N SER A 332 5.80 -60.98 31.49
CA SER A 332 6.71 -61.92 30.80
C SER A 332 7.55 -61.27 29.69
N SER A 333 7.21 -60.06 29.27
CA SER A 333 8.01 -59.25 28.34
C SER A 333 9.28 -58.67 29.01
N VAL A 334 9.41 -58.76 30.34
CA VAL A 334 10.61 -58.33 31.06
C VAL A 334 11.61 -59.49 31.18
N GLU A 335 12.80 -59.29 30.61
CA GLU A 335 13.95 -60.16 30.79
C GLU A 335 14.87 -59.63 31.89
N TRP A 336 15.34 -60.55 32.73
CA TRP A 336 16.26 -60.28 33.82
C TRP A 336 17.61 -60.94 33.59
N SER A 337 18.67 -60.39 34.19
CA SER A 337 20.00 -61.03 34.13
C SER A 337 19.90 -62.47 34.63
N ASN A 338 20.44 -63.42 33.86
CA ASN A 338 20.38 -64.86 34.15
C ASN A 338 18.97 -65.44 34.31
N GLY A 339 17.92 -64.75 33.83
CA GLY A 339 16.53 -65.20 33.89
C GLY A 339 15.91 -65.20 35.29
N VAL A 340 16.53 -64.49 36.26
CA VAL A 340 16.04 -64.44 37.64
C VAL A 340 15.51 -63.04 37.97
N SER A 341 14.21 -62.95 38.24
CA SER A 341 13.58 -61.71 38.71
C SER A 341 14.16 -61.25 40.06
N PRO A 342 14.25 -59.92 40.29
CA PRO A 342 14.79 -59.39 41.53
C PRO A 342 13.84 -59.65 42.71
N THR A 343 14.42 -59.84 43.90
CA THR A 343 13.68 -59.85 45.15
C THR A 343 13.37 -58.42 45.58
N LEU A 344 12.08 -58.08 45.68
CA LEU A 344 11.62 -56.77 46.13
C LEU A 344 11.43 -56.72 47.65
N SER A 345 11.52 -55.52 48.20
CA SER A 345 11.31 -55.24 49.62
C SER A 345 9.85 -55.40 49.98
N THR A 346 9.61 -55.97 51.17
CA THR A 346 8.26 -56.21 51.70
C THR A 346 7.96 -55.45 52.98
N ALA A 347 8.94 -54.75 53.55
CA ALA A 347 8.71 -53.92 54.74
C ALA A 347 7.78 -52.74 54.42
N ALA A 348 6.99 -52.33 55.41
CA ALA A 348 6.12 -51.17 55.28
C ALA A 348 6.91 -49.93 54.82
N ASN A 349 6.36 -49.19 53.86
CA ASN A 349 6.96 -48.00 53.24
C ASN A 349 8.29 -48.20 52.51
N ALA A 350 8.82 -49.42 52.42
CA ALA A 350 10.05 -49.67 51.69
C ALA A 350 9.89 -49.28 50.21
N VAL A 351 10.91 -48.60 49.67
CA VAL A 351 10.96 -48.19 48.28
C VAL A 351 12.04 -48.96 47.54
N ASP A 352 11.68 -49.53 46.40
CA ASP A 352 12.59 -50.13 45.45
C ASP A 352 12.58 -49.32 44.14
N ILE A 353 13.74 -49.23 43.50
CA ILE A 353 13.91 -48.48 42.25
C ILE A 353 14.41 -49.45 41.18
N LEU A 354 13.71 -49.48 40.06
CA LEU A 354 14.03 -50.31 38.91
C LEU A 354 14.08 -49.45 37.65
N THR A 355 14.93 -49.85 36.70
CA THR A 355 15.03 -49.22 35.39
C THR A 355 14.76 -50.27 34.33
N PHE A 356 14.04 -49.89 33.27
CA PHE A 356 13.70 -50.78 32.16
C PHE A 356 14.14 -50.14 30.86
N LEU A 357 14.68 -50.95 29.94
CA LEU A 357 15.13 -50.54 28.61
C LEU A 357 14.53 -51.44 27.54
N THR A 358 14.05 -50.86 26.45
CA THR A 358 13.66 -51.56 25.22
C THR A 358 14.32 -50.89 24.01
N ILE A 359 14.51 -51.65 22.94
CA ILE A 359 14.99 -51.17 21.63
C ILE A 359 14.09 -51.66 20.48
N ASP A 360 13.03 -52.40 20.80
CA ASP A 360 12.23 -53.17 19.84
C ASP A 360 10.72 -52.88 19.96
N GLY A 361 10.37 -51.69 20.45
CA GLY A 361 8.96 -51.31 20.63
C GLY A 361 8.27 -52.02 21.79
N GLY A 362 9.02 -52.40 22.83
CA GLY A 362 8.49 -53.02 24.05
C GLY A 362 8.14 -54.50 23.89
N THR A 363 8.64 -55.16 22.85
CA THR A 363 8.53 -56.62 22.71
C THR A 363 9.35 -57.30 23.81
N ILE A 364 10.57 -56.81 24.04
CA ILE A 364 11.43 -57.18 25.16
C ILE A 364 11.80 -55.93 25.96
N TRP A 365 11.74 -56.08 27.29
CA TRP A 365 12.22 -55.10 28.26
C TRP A 365 13.35 -55.69 29.09
N TYR A 366 14.54 -55.11 29.00
CA TYR A 366 15.65 -55.45 29.89
C TYR A 366 15.45 -54.75 31.24
N GLY A 367 15.23 -55.53 32.29
CA GLY A 367 15.03 -55.04 33.65
C GLY A 367 16.34 -54.94 34.44
N PHE A 368 16.51 -53.83 35.15
CA PHE A 368 17.64 -53.57 36.03
C PHE A 368 17.15 -53.18 37.42
N LEU A 369 17.68 -53.83 38.46
CA LEU A 369 17.47 -53.43 39.83
C LEU A 369 18.45 -52.32 40.18
N SER A 370 17.96 -51.09 40.33
CA SER A 370 18.79 -49.91 40.59
C SER A 370 19.06 -49.73 42.08
N GLY A 371 18.13 -50.15 42.95
CA GLY A 371 18.33 -50.22 44.39
C GLY A 371 17.08 -50.70 45.13
N VAL A 372 17.26 -51.18 46.36
CA VAL A 372 16.17 -51.75 47.17
C VAL A 372 16.18 -51.21 48.60
N ASN A 373 15.01 -51.25 49.22
CA ASN A 373 14.80 -50.97 50.64
C ASN A 373 15.27 -49.56 51.06
N PHE A 374 14.98 -48.57 50.21
CA PHE A 374 15.09 -47.16 50.60
C PHE A 374 13.97 -46.81 51.59
N SER A 375 14.27 -45.91 52.53
CA SER A 375 13.40 -45.49 53.64
C SER A 375 12.58 -44.24 53.32
#